data_AF-A0A7C2NBR9-F1
#
_entry.id   AF-A0A7C2NBR9-F1
#
_cell.length_a   1.000
_cell.length_b   1.000
_cell.length_c   1.000
_cell.angle_alpha   90.00
_cell.angle_beta   90.00
_cell.angle_gamma   90.00
#
_symmetry.space_group_name_H-M   'P 1'
#
loop_
_entity.id
_entity.type
_entity.pdbx_description
1 polymer ?
#
loop_
_entity_poly.entity_id
_entity_poly.type
_entity_poly.pdbx_seq_one_letter_code
_entity_poly.pdbx_strand_id
1 'polypeptide(L)'
;MRIGRGTLFWGLLGTAALLSGLANWSLQRPLPTATPRTEGADHSFTQPHAWLFDSEGRPAYEATGTRLEHRAESGDYLLSQAELLAHPAEGEEGLWHIRAEQARFLADRKHAMLEG
;
A
#
# COMPACT_ATOMS: atom_id res chain seq x y z
N MET A 1 -42.38 -7.59 53.88
CA MET A 1 -42.64 -6.95 52.58
C MET A 1 -42.51 -8.02 51.49
N ARG A 2 -43.63 -8.57 51.00
CA ARG A 2 -43.64 -9.66 50.00
C ARG A 2 -43.58 -9.03 48.61
N ILE A 3 -42.40 -8.99 47.99
CA ILE A 3 -42.28 -8.62 46.58
C ILE A 3 -42.94 -9.74 45.79
N GLY A 4 -44.06 -9.44 45.13
CA GLY A 4 -44.81 -10.43 44.35
C GLY A 4 -43.93 -11.01 43.25
N ARG A 5 -43.98 -12.32 43.03
CA ARG A 5 -43.23 -13.00 41.94
C ARG A 5 -43.39 -12.32 40.58
N GLY A 6 -44.53 -11.67 40.34
CA GLY A 6 -44.77 -10.86 39.14
C GLY A 6 -43.84 -9.64 39.02
N THR A 7 -43.60 -8.87 40.08
CA THR A 7 -42.75 -7.67 40.01
C THR A 7 -41.27 -8.02 39.82
N LEU A 8 -40.81 -9.15 40.35
CA LEU A 8 -39.46 -9.68 40.10
C LEU A 8 -39.28 -10.10 38.63
N PHE A 9 -40.29 -10.76 38.05
CA PHE A 9 -40.27 -11.18 36.65
C PHE A 9 -40.22 -9.99 35.69
N TRP A 10 -41.07 -8.98 35.90
CA TRP A 10 -41.06 -7.76 35.08
C TRP A 10 -39.77 -6.95 35.24
N GLY A 11 -39.19 -6.92 36.45
CA GLY A 11 -37.89 -6.29 36.68
C GLY A 11 -36.73 -6.98 35.94
N LEU A 12 -36.72 -8.32 35.95
CA LEU A 12 -35.76 -9.13 35.18
C LEU A 12 -35.93 -8.96 33.67
N LEU A 13 -37.18 -8.89 33.19
CA LEU A 13 -37.46 -8.68 31.77
C LEU A 13 -36.98 -7.30 31.30
N GLY A 14 -37.23 -6.26 32.10
CA GLY A 14 -36.78 -4.90 31.80
C GLY A 14 -35.27 -4.76 31.78
N THR A 15 -34.56 -5.39 32.72
CA THR A 15 -33.09 -5.39 32.74
C THR A 15 -32.50 -6.19 31.58
N ALA A 16 -33.07 -7.34 31.23
CA ALA A 16 -32.65 -8.11 30.07
C ALA A 16 -32.82 -7.31 28.76
N ALA A 17 -33.96 -6.65 28.57
CA ALA A 17 -34.20 -5.81 27.39
C ALA A 17 -33.21 -4.64 27.30
N LEU A 18 -32.89 -4.00 28.43
CA LEU A 18 -31.94 -2.90 28.50
C LEU A 18 -30.51 -3.36 28.15
N LEU A 19 -30.09 -4.52 28.66
CA LEU A 19 -28.80 -5.12 28.34
C LEU A 19 -28.71 -5.55 26.87
N SER A 20 -29.77 -6.13 26.30
CA SER A 20 -29.83 -6.47 24.87
C SER A 20 -29.76 -5.22 23.98
N GLY A 21 -30.45 -4.14 24.37
CA GLY A 21 -30.39 -2.85 23.66
C GLY A 21 -28.98 -2.24 23.68
N LEU A 22 -28.31 -2.28 24.84
CA LEU A 22 -26.93 -1.80 24.97
C LEU A 22 -25.93 -2.67 24.19
N ALA A 23 -26.10 -3.99 24.19
CA ALA A 23 -25.26 -4.91 23.41
C ALA A 23 -25.41 -4.65 21.90
N ASN A 24 -26.65 -4.50 21.42
CA ASN A 24 -26.91 -4.18 20.02
C ASN A 24 -26.35 -2.81 19.62
N TRP A 25 -26.49 -1.81 20.49
CA TRP A 25 -25.90 -0.48 20.25
C TRP A 25 -24.37 -0.51 20.20
N SER A 26 -23.74 -1.34 21.04
CA SER A 26 -22.28 -1.56 21.01
C SER A 26 -21.82 -2.19 19.70
N LEU A 27 -22.58 -3.18 19.19
CA LEU A 27 -22.29 -3.85 17.91
C LEU A 27 -22.51 -2.94 16.69
N GLN A 28 -23.38 -1.95 16.80
CA GLN A 28 -23.65 -0.97 15.75
C GLN A 28 -22.65 0.20 15.75
N ARG A 29 -21.69 0.25 16.68
CA ARG A 29 -20.64 1.25 16.60
C ARG A 29 -19.81 0.98 15.35
N PRO A 30 -19.65 1.97 14.46
CA PRO A 30 -18.73 1.82 13.34
C PRO A 30 -17.35 1.50 13.92
N LEU A 31 -16.74 0.43 13.41
CA LEU A 31 -15.35 0.14 13.69
C LEU A 31 -14.53 1.40 13.39
N PRO A 32 -13.53 1.75 14.22
CA PRO A 32 -12.63 2.83 13.88
C PRO A 32 -12.03 2.52 12.51
N THR A 33 -12.48 3.24 11.49
CA THR A 33 -11.95 3.10 10.14
C THR A 33 -10.53 3.61 10.20
N ALA A 34 -9.57 2.74 9.87
CA ALA A 34 -8.18 3.15 9.74
C ALA A 34 -8.14 4.33 8.76
N THR A 35 -7.67 5.49 9.22
CA THR A 35 -7.40 6.63 8.34
C THR A 35 -6.37 6.18 7.30
N PRO A 36 -6.65 6.32 6.00
CA PRO A 36 -5.67 5.97 4.97
C PRO A 36 -4.39 6.77 5.22
N ARG A 37 -3.23 6.10 5.16
CA ARG A 37 -1.94 6.79 5.21
C ARG A 37 -1.84 7.66 3.97
N THR A 38 -1.81 8.97 4.19
CA THR A 38 -1.71 9.96 3.11
C THR A 38 -0.26 10.30 2.78
N GLU A 39 0.71 9.90 3.61
CA GLU A 39 2.11 10.26 3.42
C GLU A 39 3.07 9.08 3.61
N GLY A 40 4.14 9.08 2.80
CA GLY A 40 5.27 8.15 2.92
C GLY A 40 5.26 6.96 1.94
N ALA A 41 6.18 6.03 2.17
CA ALA A 41 6.30 4.81 1.36
C ALA A 41 5.17 3.83 1.73
N ASP A 42 4.35 3.50 0.74
CA ASP A 42 3.28 2.51 0.90
C ASP A 42 3.86 1.09 0.86
N HIS A 43 4.86 0.90 0.01
CA HIS A 43 5.57 -0.36 -0.17
C HIS A 43 7.08 -0.09 -0.25
N SER A 44 7.86 -0.97 0.36
CA SER A 44 9.31 -0.96 0.21
C SER A 44 9.84 -2.36 -0.05
N PHE A 45 10.82 -2.44 -0.95
CA PHE A 45 11.52 -3.68 -1.30
C PHE A 45 13.02 -3.48 -1.08
N THR A 46 13.66 -4.48 -0.49
CA THR A 46 15.12 -4.50 -0.31
C THR A 46 15.74 -5.32 -1.42
N GLN A 47 16.85 -4.81 -1.98
CA GLN A 47 17.57 -5.42 -3.10
C GLN A 47 16.63 -5.81 -4.27
N PRO A 48 15.82 -4.86 -4.76
CA PRO A 48 14.89 -5.10 -5.85
C PRO A 48 15.63 -5.51 -7.13
N HIS A 49 14.99 -6.38 -7.90
CA HIS A 49 15.34 -6.66 -9.28
C HIS A 49 14.04 -6.61 -10.10
N ALA A 50 13.91 -5.62 -10.96
CA ALA A 50 12.72 -5.36 -11.77
C ALA A 50 13.06 -5.33 -13.26
N TRP A 51 12.11 -5.77 -14.08
CA TRP A 51 12.15 -5.69 -15.54
C TRP A 51 11.07 -4.74 -16.02
N LEU A 52 11.45 -3.77 -16.85
CA LEU A 52 10.54 -2.87 -17.53
C LEU A 52 10.46 -3.28 -18.99
N PHE A 53 9.23 -3.37 -19.49
CA PHE A 53 8.95 -3.79 -20.86
C PHE A 53 8.40 -2.60 -21.67
N ASP A 54 8.73 -2.57 -22.96
CA ASP A 54 8.17 -1.61 -23.91
C ASP A 54 6.67 -1.90 -24.18
N SER A 55 6.05 -1.07 -25.02
CA SER A 55 4.64 -1.25 -25.42
C SER A 55 4.36 -2.53 -26.23
N GLU A 56 5.40 -3.16 -26.76
CA GLU A 56 5.32 -4.41 -27.52
C GLU A 56 5.60 -5.64 -26.62
N GLY A 57 5.86 -5.42 -25.33
CA GLY A 57 6.14 -6.47 -24.35
C GLY A 57 7.57 -6.98 -24.38
N ARG A 58 8.50 -6.29 -25.06
CA ARG A 58 9.92 -6.64 -25.08
C ARG A 58 10.65 -5.97 -23.92
N PRO A 59 11.68 -6.61 -23.33
CA PRO A 59 12.43 -6.01 -22.24
C PRO A 59 13.16 -4.76 -22.72
N ALA A 60 12.88 -3.63 -22.07
CA ALA A 60 13.51 -2.35 -22.35
C ALA A 60 14.60 -2.02 -21.32
N TYR A 61 14.34 -2.31 -20.03
CA TYR A 61 15.30 -2.07 -18.96
C TYR A 61 15.26 -3.16 -17.89
N GLU A 62 16.43 -3.56 -17.40
CA GLU A 62 16.59 -4.23 -16.12
C GLU A 62 17.00 -3.18 -15.08
N ALA A 63 16.33 -3.15 -13.93
CA ALA A 63 16.59 -2.19 -12.86
C ALA A 63 16.87 -2.92 -11.54
N THR A 64 18.04 -2.66 -10.97
CA THR A 64 18.45 -3.20 -9.67
C THR A 64 18.92 -2.09 -8.74
N GLY A 65 18.90 -2.33 -7.44
CA GLY A 65 19.42 -1.38 -6.47
C GLY A 65 19.36 -1.92 -5.06
N THR A 66 19.52 -1.05 -4.06
CA THR A 66 19.53 -1.45 -2.65
C THR A 66 18.14 -1.38 -2.01
N ARG A 67 17.30 -0.44 -2.44
CA ARG A 67 15.95 -0.25 -1.91
C ARG A 67 15.04 0.40 -2.96
N LEU A 68 13.82 -0.13 -3.11
CA LEU A 68 12.76 0.47 -3.92
C LEU A 68 11.63 0.91 -3.01
N GLU A 69 11.16 2.14 -3.15
CA GLU A 69 10.02 2.67 -2.39
C GLU A 69 8.94 3.19 -3.33
N HIS A 70 7.69 2.80 -3.09
CA HIS A 70 6.53 3.36 -3.78
C HIS A 70 5.92 4.49 -2.94
N ARG A 71 5.85 5.70 -3.50
CA ARG A 71 5.22 6.87 -2.87
C ARG A 71 3.72 6.87 -3.16
N ALA A 72 2.88 6.71 -2.14
CA ALA A 72 1.42 6.70 -2.31
C ALA A 72 0.88 8.02 -2.92
N GLU A 73 1.50 9.14 -2.56
CA GLU A 73 1.06 10.49 -2.95
C GLU A 73 1.23 10.75 -4.45
N SER A 74 2.37 10.36 -5.03
CA SER A 74 2.70 10.64 -6.42
C SER A 74 2.56 9.42 -7.33
N GLY A 75 2.55 8.20 -6.79
CA GLY A 75 2.62 6.96 -7.56
C GLY A 75 4.02 6.66 -8.10
N ASP A 76 5.03 7.42 -7.67
CA ASP A 76 6.41 7.24 -8.15
C ASP A 76 7.11 6.09 -7.41
N TYR A 77 8.10 5.52 -8.08
CA TYR A 77 9.02 4.57 -7.50
C TYR A 77 10.41 5.19 -7.36
N LEU A 78 10.96 5.15 -6.16
CA LEU A 78 12.31 5.64 -5.83
C LEU A 78 13.23 4.44 -5.61
N LEU A 79 14.25 4.30 -6.44
CA LEU A 79 15.25 3.24 -6.38
C LEU A 79 16.59 3.83 -5.91
N SER A 80 17.08 3.40 -4.74
CA SER A 80 18.38 3.81 -4.19
C SER A 80 19.53 2.96 -4.71
N GLN A 81 20.67 3.61 -5.00
CA GLN A 81 21.86 2.98 -5.59
C GLN A 81 21.47 2.21 -6.86
N ALA A 82 20.88 2.92 -7.80
CA ALA A 82 20.25 2.35 -8.98
C ALA A 82 21.30 1.92 -10.01
N GLU A 83 21.21 0.68 -10.47
CA GLU A 83 21.89 0.16 -11.65
C GLU A 83 20.82 -0.24 -12.68
N LEU A 84 20.88 0.38 -13.86
CA LEU A 84 19.96 0.11 -14.97
C LEU A 84 20.74 -0.46 -16.15
N LEU A 85 20.25 -1.56 -16.71
CA LEU A 85 20.71 -2.09 -17.99
C LEU A 85 19.65 -1.81 -19.03
N ALA A 86 19.93 -0.90 -19.95
CA ALA A 86 19.04 -0.60 -21.06
C ALA A 86 19.32 -1.57 -22.21
N HIS A 87 18.27 -2.27 -22.65
CA HIS A 87 18.31 -3.09 -23.84
C HIS A 87 18.06 -2.19 -25.06
N PRO A 88 18.92 -2.26 -26.09
CA PRO A 88 18.73 -1.47 -27.29
C PRO A 88 17.44 -1.88 -28.01
N ALA A 89 16.82 -0.91 -28.68
CA ALA A 89 15.70 -1.20 -29.57
C ALA A 89 16.15 -2.11 -30.73
N GLU A 90 15.20 -2.81 -31.35
CA GLU A 90 15.50 -3.75 -32.42
C GLU A 90 16.25 -3.07 -33.58
N GLY A 91 17.47 -3.53 -33.86
CA GLY A 91 18.35 -2.96 -34.88
C GLY A 91 19.43 -2.01 -34.35
N GLU A 92 19.45 -1.69 -33.05
CA GLU A 92 20.55 -0.97 -32.41
C GLU A 92 21.53 -1.93 -31.71
N GLU A 93 22.82 -1.63 -31.80
CA GLU A 93 23.86 -2.38 -31.10
C GLU A 93 24.26 -1.68 -29.80
N GLY A 94 24.37 -2.46 -28.72
CA GLY A 94 24.96 -2.02 -27.46
C GLY A 94 24.02 -2.09 -26.27
N LEU A 95 24.49 -2.68 -25.17
CA LEU A 95 23.86 -2.60 -23.85
C LEU A 95 24.38 -1.37 -23.13
N TRP A 96 23.48 -0.52 -22.66
CA TRP A 96 23.85 0.64 -21.86
C TRP A 96 23.73 0.30 -20.39
N HIS A 97 24.81 0.48 -19.65
CA HIS A 97 24.81 0.37 -18.20
C HIS A 97 24.81 1.77 -17.59
N ILE A 98 23.75 2.09 -16.86
CA ILE A 98 23.51 3.38 -16.23
C ILE A 98 23.55 3.19 -14.71
N ARG A 99 24.29 4.06 -14.02
CA ARG A 99 24.40 4.05 -12.56
C ARG A 99 24.02 5.42 -12.02
N ALA A 100 23.27 5.44 -10.92
CA ALA A 100 22.89 6.66 -10.22
C ALA A 100 22.74 6.40 -8.72
N GLU A 101 23.00 7.40 -7.88
CA GLU A 101 22.71 7.27 -6.44
C GLU A 101 21.21 7.08 -6.18
N GLN A 102 20.37 7.66 -7.02
CA GLN A 102 18.93 7.45 -7.01
C GLN A 102 18.33 7.49 -8.43
N ALA A 103 17.40 6.59 -8.70
CA ALA A 103 16.53 6.66 -9.86
C ALA A 103 15.07 6.82 -9.40
N ARG A 104 14.40 7.86 -9.88
CA ARG A 104 12.97 8.10 -9.65
C ARG A 104 12.20 7.77 -10.93
N PHE A 105 11.46 6.66 -10.92
CA PHE A 105 10.52 6.30 -11.97
C PHE A 105 9.19 7.01 -11.72
N LEU A 106 8.75 7.79 -12.69
CA LEU A 106 7.51 8.54 -12.60
C LEU A 106 6.30 7.61 -12.70
N ALA A 107 5.14 8.08 -12.25
CA ALA A 107 3.87 7.35 -12.31
C ALA A 107 3.48 6.87 -13.72
N ASP A 108 3.97 7.51 -14.78
CA ASP A 108 3.74 7.07 -16.17
C ASP A 108 4.55 5.83 -16.57
N ARG A 109 5.53 5.44 -15.74
CA ARG A 109 6.42 4.28 -15.89
C ARG A 109 7.25 4.27 -17.18
N LYS A 110 7.32 5.41 -17.87
CA LYS A 110 8.07 5.60 -19.12
C LYS A 110 9.29 6.47 -18.91
N HIS A 111 9.23 7.37 -17.94
CA HIS A 111 10.33 8.28 -17.65
C HIS A 111 10.95 7.97 -16.29
N ALA A 112 12.28 8.05 -16.27
CA ALA A 112 13.08 7.99 -15.05
C ALA A 112 13.93 9.25 -14.95
N MET A 113 13.94 9.86 -13.78
CA MET A 113 14.89 10.90 -13.41
C MET A 113 16.04 10.25 -12.64
N LEU A 114 17.27 10.60 -12.99
CA LEU A 114 18.48 10.08 -12.36
C LEU A 114 19.13 11.21 -11.57
N GLU A 115 19.49 10.94 -10.31
CA GLU A 115 20.09 11.89 -9.40
C GLU A 115 21.36 11.30 -8.75
N GLY A 116 22.38 12.14 -8.58
CA GLY A 116 23.71 11.77 -8.11
C GLY A 116 24.62 11.32 -9.23
#